data_AF-A0A9X9A6M0-F1
#
_entry.id   AF-A0A9X9A6M0-F1
#
_cell.length_a   1.000
_cell.length_b   1.000
_cell.length_c   1.000
_cell.angle_alpha   90.00
_cell.angle_beta   90.00
_cell.angle_gamma   90.00
#
_symmetry.space_group_name_H-M   'P 1'
#
loop_
_entity.id
_entity.type
_entity.pdbx_description
1 polymer ?
#
loop_
_entity_poly.entity_id
_entity_poly.type
_entity_poly.pdbx_seq_one_letter_code
_entity_poly.pdbx_strand_id
1 'polypeptide(L)'
;EVRLLLDRFGSHSLSNEAIRSLQKHGISFSFCHKVKFPLPFFSANQRNHRKITVIDGKTGYIGGFNIGEEYLGHNEYLGLWRDYHLRLTGEGVQDLQKQFLHDWFDDTKQNLLDASLYFPKQNPGAILHQFIPTDGAYLQHTFLHLINGAKKEICIGTPYFIPGKKIMNALLKARERGVQITILVPEK
;
A
#
# COMPACT_ATOMS: atom_id res chain seq x y z
N GLU A 1 -6.37 -17.62 -12.41
CA GLU A 1 -7.52 -16.72 -12.11
C GLU A 1 -7.00 -15.32 -11.81
N VAL A 2 -7.83 -14.29 -11.90
CA VAL A 2 -7.44 -12.90 -11.62
C VAL A 2 -8.43 -12.28 -10.64
N ARG A 3 -7.91 -11.59 -9.62
CA ARG A 3 -8.71 -10.81 -8.66
C ARG A 3 -8.28 -9.35 -8.72
N LEU A 4 -9.27 -8.47 -8.83
CA LEU A 4 -9.06 -7.03 -8.88
C LEU A 4 -9.92 -6.37 -7.80
N LEU A 5 -9.25 -5.77 -6.83
CA LEU A 5 -9.85 -4.98 -5.76
C LEU A 5 -9.43 -3.53 -5.95
N LEU A 6 -10.40 -2.63 -6.13
CA LEU A 6 -10.15 -1.21 -6.38
C LEU A 6 -10.80 -0.30 -5.34
N ASP A 7 -10.17 0.84 -5.07
CA ASP A 7 -10.81 1.92 -4.30
C ASP A 7 -11.94 2.55 -5.10
N ARG A 8 -13.14 2.59 -4.51
CA ARG A 8 -14.35 3.08 -5.18
C ARG A 8 -14.24 4.55 -5.59
N PHE A 9 -13.68 5.39 -4.72
CA PHE A 9 -13.55 6.83 -4.97
C PHE A 9 -12.42 7.13 -5.95
N GLY A 10 -11.29 6.45 -5.81
CA GLY A 10 -10.15 6.56 -6.72
C GLY A 10 -10.47 6.06 -8.13
N SER A 11 -11.43 5.14 -8.25
CA SER A 11 -11.82 4.51 -9.52
C SER A 11 -13.21 4.93 -9.99
N HIS A 12 -13.67 6.12 -9.60
CA HIS A 12 -15.00 6.64 -9.96
C HIS A 12 -15.21 6.81 -11.47
N SER A 13 -14.12 6.93 -12.25
CA SER A 13 -14.13 7.00 -13.71
C SER A 13 -14.37 5.62 -14.38
N LEU A 14 -14.32 4.53 -13.62
CA LEU A 14 -14.52 3.18 -14.16
C LEU A 14 -16.00 2.92 -14.43
N SER A 15 -16.38 2.78 -15.70
CA SER A 15 -17.77 2.56 -16.10
C SER A 15 -18.28 1.17 -15.73
N ASN A 16 -19.60 1.04 -15.58
CA ASN A 16 -20.25 -0.26 -15.36
C ASN A 16 -20.03 -1.21 -16.54
N GLU A 17 -19.87 -0.68 -17.75
CA GLU A 17 -19.56 -1.44 -18.97
C GLU A 17 -18.16 -2.04 -18.87
N ALA A 18 -17.17 -1.27 -18.41
CA ALA A 18 -15.81 -1.76 -18.18
C ALA A 18 -15.79 -2.86 -17.11
N ILE A 19 -16.48 -2.65 -15.99
CA ILE A 19 -16.59 -3.67 -14.92
C ILE A 19 -17.20 -4.97 -15.45
N ARG A 20 -18.32 -4.86 -16.19
CA ARG A 20 -18.97 -6.03 -16.81
C ARG A 20 -18.07 -6.73 -17.81
N SER A 21 -17.29 -5.97 -18.58
CA SER A 21 -16.30 -6.52 -19.51
C SER A 21 -15.22 -7.31 -18.78
N LEU A 22 -14.65 -6.78 -17.69
CA LEU A 22 -13.66 -7.48 -16.86
C LEU A 22 -14.22 -8.81 -16.34
N GLN A 23 -15.42 -8.77 -15.77
CA GLN A 23 -16.10 -9.96 -15.23
C GLN A 23 -16.39 -11.00 -16.31
N LYS A 24 -16.80 -10.58 -17.52
CA LYS A 24 -17.02 -11.47 -18.67
C LYS A 24 -15.76 -12.22 -19.09
N HIS A 25 -14.58 -11.62 -18.89
CA HIS A 25 -13.28 -12.26 -19.15
C HIS A 25 -12.73 -13.05 -17.95
N GLY A 26 -13.57 -13.33 -16.94
CA GLY A 26 -13.21 -14.19 -15.80
C GLY A 26 -12.44 -13.47 -14.68
N ILE A 27 -12.40 -12.14 -14.68
CA ILE A 27 -11.79 -11.36 -13.60
C ILE A 27 -12.79 -11.22 -12.46
N SER A 28 -12.45 -11.74 -11.28
CA SER A 28 -13.22 -11.46 -10.07
C SER A 28 -12.95 -10.02 -9.63
N PHE A 29 -14.01 -9.22 -9.56
CA PHE A 29 -13.92 -7.79 -9.28
C PHE A 29 -14.68 -7.40 -8.02
N SER A 30 -14.10 -6.53 -7.19
CA SER A 30 -14.80 -5.85 -6.10
C SER A 30 -14.26 -4.43 -5.90
N PHE A 31 -15.09 -3.56 -5.33
CA PHE A 31 -14.61 -2.31 -4.74
C PHE A 31 -14.30 -2.52 -3.26
N CYS A 32 -13.26 -1.85 -2.75
CA CYS A 32 -12.98 -1.84 -1.33
C CYS A 32 -13.84 -0.84 -0.57
N HIS A 33 -14.07 -1.13 0.72
CA HIS A 33 -14.83 -0.31 1.68
C HIS A 33 -16.19 0.14 1.13
N LYS A 34 -17.15 -0.81 1.06
CA LYS A 34 -18.54 -0.48 0.76
C LYS A 34 -19.05 0.62 1.71
N VAL A 35 -19.70 1.64 1.15
CA VAL A 35 -20.30 2.74 1.93
C VAL A 35 -21.26 2.15 2.97
N LYS A 36 -21.01 2.45 4.26
CA LYS A 36 -21.78 1.92 5.38
C LYS A 36 -22.74 2.98 5.91
N PHE A 37 -24.00 2.58 6.11
CA PHE A 37 -24.99 3.38 6.84
C PHE A 37 -24.86 3.12 8.36
N PRO A 38 -25.15 4.12 9.22
CA PRO A 38 -25.78 5.41 8.94
C PRO A 38 -24.81 6.56 8.61
N LEU A 39 -23.49 6.33 8.58
CA LEU A 39 -22.46 7.35 8.39
C LEU A 39 -21.73 7.20 7.04
N PRO A 40 -22.39 7.49 5.90
CA PRO A 40 -21.84 7.25 4.57
C PRO A 40 -20.60 8.11 4.28
N PHE A 41 -20.53 9.34 4.81
CA PHE A 41 -19.38 10.24 4.62
C PHE A 41 -18.12 9.76 5.35
N PHE A 42 -18.27 9.20 6.56
CA PHE A 42 -17.13 8.69 7.33
C PHE A 42 -16.58 7.39 6.74
N SER A 43 -17.46 6.49 6.29
CA SER A 43 -17.05 5.25 5.61
C SER A 43 -16.45 5.52 4.23
N ALA A 44 -16.92 6.55 3.51
CA ALA A 44 -16.33 6.98 2.25
C ALA A 44 -14.87 7.45 2.37
N ASN A 45 -14.50 8.03 3.52
CA ASN A 45 -13.13 8.47 3.78
C ASN A 45 -12.18 7.34 4.20
N GLN A 46 -12.69 6.14 4.47
CA GLN A 46 -11.87 4.95 4.69
C GLN A 46 -11.47 4.38 3.33
N ARG A 47 -10.39 4.90 2.76
CA ARG A 47 -9.87 4.50 1.45
C ARG A 47 -8.78 3.45 1.60
N ASN A 48 -8.78 2.44 0.74
CA ASN A 48 -7.63 1.54 0.64
C ASN A 48 -6.57 2.19 -0.27
N HIS A 49 -5.45 2.58 0.33
CA HIS A 49 -4.31 3.17 -0.38
C HIS A 49 -3.18 2.17 -0.66
N ARG A 50 -3.37 0.88 -0.39
CA ARG A 50 -2.36 -0.15 -0.64
C ARG A 50 -2.34 -0.50 -2.14
N LYS A 51 -1.14 -0.53 -2.72
CA LYS A 51 -0.92 -1.05 -4.07
C LYS A 51 -0.15 -2.34 -3.92
N ILE A 52 -0.89 -3.44 -3.98
CA ILE A 52 -0.35 -4.78 -3.85
C ILE A 52 -0.70 -5.54 -5.12
N THR A 53 0.30 -6.10 -5.78
CA THR A 53 0.11 -7.06 -6.88
C THR A 53 0.82 -8.34 -6.50
N VAL A 54 0.11 -9.47 -6.58
CA VAL A 54 0.71 -10.79 -6.37
C VAL A 54 0.44 -11.66 -7.59
N ILE A 55 1.50 -12.27 -8.10
CA ILE A 55 1.48 -13.13 -9.29
C ILE A 55 1.84 -14.55 -8.84
N ASP A 56 0.92 -15.48 -9.07
CA ASP A 56 1.03 -16.91 -8.75
C ASP A 56 1.39 -17.24 -7.29
N GLY A 57 1.26 -16.29 -6.36
CA GLY A 57 1.76 -16.42 -4.99
C GLY A 57 3.30 -16.47 -4.88
N LYS A 58 4.03 -16.13 -5.95
CA LYS A 58 5.51 -16.24 -6.02
C LYS A 58 6.23 -14.90 -6.23
N THR A 59 5.58 -13.94 -6.88
CA THR A 59 6.12 -12.59 -7.09
C THR A 59 5.14 -11.57 -6.53
N GLY A 60 5.63 -10.68 -5.67
CA GLY A 60 4.86 -9.59 -5.09
C GLY A 60 5.40 -8.24 -5.51
N TYR A 61 4.52 -7.27 -5.68
CA TYR A 61 4.87 -5.86 -5.88
C TYR A 61 4.14 -4.99 -4.86
N ILE A 62 4.86 -4.03 -4.29
CA ILE A 62 4.31 -3.04 -3.37
C ILE A 62 5.05 -1.71 -3.51
N GLY A 63 4.33 -0.58 -3.43
CA GLY A 63 4.95 0.73 -3.52
C GLY A 63 3.93 1.85 -3.70
N GLY A 64 4.39 2.98 -4.26
CA GLY A 64 3.56 4.18 -4.43
C GLY A 64 2.79 4.26 -5.76
N PHE A 65 3.30 3.65 -6.84
CA PHE A 65 2.63 3.65 -8.15
C PHE A 65 1.26 2.95 -8.13
N ASN A 66 0.24 3.61 -8.68
CA ASN A 66 -0.97 2.95 -9.17
C ASN A 66 -0.73 2.34 -10.57
N ILE A 67 -1.80 1.85 -11.21
CA ILE A 67 -1.80 1.49 -12.63
C ILE A 67 -2.42 2.65 -13.39
N GLY A 68 -1.60 3.38 -14.17
CA GLY A 68 -2.02 4.57 -14.89
C GLY A 68 -0.96 5.11 -15.84
N GLU A 69 -1.37 5.88 -16.84
CA GLU A 69 -0.48 6.47 -17.86
C GLU A 69 0.30 7.67 -17.33
N GLU A 70 -0.17 8.30 -16.25
CA GLU A 70 0.48 9.45 -15.60
C GLU A 70 1.93 9.18 -15.18
N TYR A 71 2.28 7.91 -14.95
CA TYR A 71 3.62 7.48 -14.55
C TYR A 71 4.61 7.37 -15.70
N LEU A 72 4.14 7.43 -16.96
CA LEU A 72 4.99 7.30 -18.14
C LEU A 72 5.72 8.60 -18.50
N GLY A 73 5.39 9.71 -17.83
CA GLY A 73 6.02 11.01 -18.06
C GLY A 73 5.58 11.72 -19.34
N HIS A 74 4.48 11.26 -19.96
CA HIS A 74 3.91 11.89 -21.16
C HIS A 74 3.08 13.14 -20.87
N ASN A 75 2.72 13.38 -19.60
CA ASN A 75 1.97 14.55 -19.19
C ASN A 75 2.93 15.71 -18.90
N GLU A 76 2.85 16.79 -19.68
CA GLU A 76 3.73 17.96 -19.53
C GLU A 76 3.60 18.67 -18.17
N TYR A 77 2.42 18.59 -17.53
CA TYR A 77 2.17 19.20 -16.23
C TYR A 77 2.70 18.36 -15.07
N LEU A 78 2.50 17.04 -15.11
CA LEU A 78 2.98 16.11 -14.07
C LEU A 78 4.47 15.79 -14.25
N GLY A 79 4.98 15.87 -15.48
CA GLY A 79 6.35 15.56 -15.83
C GLY A 79 6.74 14.12 -15.48
N LEU A 80 8.03 13.92 -15.21
CA LEU A 80 8.56 12.62 -14.78
C LEU A 80 8.11 12.31 -13.35
N TRP A 81 7.28 11.27 -13.20
CA TRP A 81 6.82 10.83 -11.90
C TRP A 81 7.89 9.99 -11.19
N ARG A 82 8.37 10.46 -10.04
CA ARG A 82 9.32 9.72 -9.21
C ARG A 82 8.61 9.05 -8.04
N ASP A 83 8.64 7.73 -8.01
CA ASP A 83 8.11 6.92 -6.91
C ASP A 83 8.98 5.67 -6.70
N TYR A 84 8.77 4.97 -5.60
CA TYR A 84 9.41 3.71 -5.29
C TYR A 84 8.41 2.56 -5.38
N HIS A 85 8.86 1.47 -6.00
CA HIS A 85 8.12 0.22 -6.06
C HIS A 85 9.08 -0.93 -5.86
N LEU A 86 8.74 -1.82 -4.95
CA LEU A 86 9.54 -2.97 -4.58
C LEU A 86 8.94 -4.19 -5.22
N ARG A 87 9.80 -4.97 -5.91
CA ARG A 87 9.49 -6.33 -6.31
C ARG A 87 10.06 -7.29 -5.28
N LEU A 88 9.25 -8.23 -4.83
CA LEU A 88 9.62 -9.27 -3.90
C LEU A 88 9.45 -10.66 -4.51
N THR A 89 10.32 -11.56 -4.06
CA THR A 89 10.28 -13.00 -4.33
C THR A 89 10.65 -13.74 -3.05
N GLY A 90 10.23 -14.99 -2.92
CA GLY A 90 10.46 -15.79 -1.72
C GLY A 90 9.34 -15.60 -0.68
N GLU A 91 9.59 -16.05 0.54
CA GLU A 91 8.53 -16.20 1.56
C GLU A 91 7.79 -14.90 1.91
N GLY A 92 8.43 -13.73 1.83
CA GLY A 92 7.78 -12.44 2.07
C GLY A 92 6.63 -12.11 1.11
N VAL A 93 6.54 -12.79 -0.05
CA VAL A 93 5.37 -12.66 -0.94
C VAL A 93 4.10 -13.20 -0.28
N GLN A 94 4.22 -14.17 0.63
CA GLN A 94 3.07 -14.73 1.34
C GLN A 94 2.41 -13.70 2.26
N ASP A 95 3.17 -12.76 2.84
CA ASP A 95 2.61 -11.68 3.64
C ASP A 95 1.78 -10.71 2.79
N LEU A 96 2.26 -10.36 1.59
CA LEU A 96 1.51 -9.54 0.64
C LEU A 96 0.25 -10.26 0.13
N GLN A 97 0.36 -11.56 -0.18
CA GLN A 97 -0.77 -12.40 -0.56
C GLN A 97 -1.81 -12.42 0.56
N LYS A 98 -1.38 -12.64 1.80
CA LYS A 98 -2.26 -12.67 2.97
C LYS A 98 -2.94 -11.33 3.17
N GLN A 99 -2.22 -10.22 3.08
CA GLN A 99 -2.81 -8.89 3.19
C GLN A 99 -3.85 -8.63 2.10
N PHE A 100 -3.56 -8.98 0.84
CA PHE A 100 -4.52 -8.84 -0.25
C PHE A 100 -5.78 -9.68 -0.01
N LEU A 101 -5.63 -10.93 0.45
CA LEU A 101 -6.76 -11.81 0.74
C LEU A 101 -7.58 -11.36 1.96
N HIS A 102 -6.96 -10.72 2.95
CA HIS A 102 -7.68 -10.04 4.03
C HIS A 102 -8.54 -8.89 3.49
N ASP A 103 -7.96 -8.00 2.69
CA ASP A 103 -8.69 -6.89 2.07
C ASP A 103 -9.83 -7.43 1.17
N TRP A 104 -9.57 -8.50 0.42
CA TRP A 104 -10.60 -9.18 -0.39
C TRP A 104 -11.73 -9.74 0.46
N PHE A 105 -11.41 -10.43 1.54
CA PHE A 105 -12.40 -11.02 2.45
C PHE A 105 -13.26 -9.94 3.11
N ASP A 106 -12.68 -8.81 3.50
CA ASP A 106 -13.40 -7.73 4.16
C ASP A 106 -14.56 -7.19 3.30
N ASP A 107 -14.38 -7.15 1.98
CA ASP A 107 -15.37 -6.59 1.05
C ASP A 107 -16.29 -7.63 0.38
N THR A 108 -15.77 -8.83 0.13
CA THR A 108 -16.50 -9.90 -0.58
C THR A 108 -17.11 -10.94 0.35
N LYS A 109 -16.59 -11.06 1.58
CA LYS A 109 -16.87 -12.16 2.53
C LYS A 109 -16.49 -13.55 2.03
N GLN A 110 -15.72 -13.63 0.95
CA GLN A 110 -15.16 -14.86 0.44
C GLN A 110 -13.85 -15.18 1.18
N ASN A 111 -13.87 -16.15 2.10
CA ASN A 111 -12.65 -16.55 2.81
C ASN A 111 -11.78 -17.43 1.90
N LEU A 112 -10.58 -16.93 1.60
CA LEU A 112 -9.58 -17.59 0.77
C LEU A 112 -8.25 -17.78 1.50
N LEU A 113 -8.18 -17.41 2.78
CA LEU A 113 -6.93 -17.43 3.57
C LEU A 113 -6.43 -18.85 3.83
N ASP A 114 -7.34 -19.83 3.84
CA ASP A 114 -7.01 -21.25 4.05
C ASP A 114 -6.81 -22.01 2.73
N ALA A 115 -6.98 -21.35 1.58
CA ALA A 115 -6.83 -21.99 0.28
C ALA A 115 -5.34 -22.10 -0.08
N SER A 116 -4.78 -23.30 0.09
CA SER A 116 -3.37 -23.63 -0.17
C SER A 116 -2.89 -23.27 -1.58
N LEU A 117 -3.80 -23.19 -2.55
CA LEU A 117 -3.54 -22.73 -3.92
C LEU A 117 -2.86 -21.34 -3.95
N TYR A 118 -3.21 -20.44 -3.03
CA TYR A 118 -2.64 -19.08 -2.98
C TYR A 118 -1.30 -19.00 -2.27
N PHE A 119 -0.91 -20.05 -1.54
CA PHE A 119 0.28 -20.06 -0.70
C PHE A 119 1.23 -21.18 -1.17
N PRO A 120 1.76 -21.11 -2.40
CA PRO A 120 2.74 -22.08 -2.84
C PRO A 120 3.98 -21.99 -1.94
N LYS A 121 4.62 -23.14 -1.71
CA LYS A 121 5.88 -23.18 -0.95
C LYS A 121 6.90 -22.24 -1.58
N GLN A 122 7.43 -21.33 -0.76
CA GLN A 122 8.49 -20.40 -1.12
C GLN A 122 9.77 -20.72 -0.36
N ASN A 123 10.91 -20.28 -0.89
CA ASN A 123 12.17 -20.31 -0.18
C ASN A 123 12.32 -19.03 0.66
N PRO A 124 13.05 -19.08 1.79
CA PRO A 124 13.39 -17.89 2.54
C PRO A 124 14.11 -16.84 1.70
N GLY A 125 13.79 -15.57 1.96
CA GLY A 125 14.47 -14.45 1.33
C GLY A 125 15.84 -14.20 1.96
N ALA A 126 16.74 -13.54 1.23
CA ALA A 126 18.04 -13.14 1.77
C ALA A 126 17.98 -11.91 2.69
N ILE A 127 16.86 -11.17 2.67
CA ILE A 127 16.70 -9.89 3.37
C ILE A 127 15.54 -10.02 4.36
N LEU A 128 15.84 -9.83 5.64
CA LEU A 128 14.82 -9.68 6.67
C LEU A 128 14.11 -8.34 6.49
N HIS A 129 12.78 -8.38 6.41
CA HIS A 129 11.93 -7.21 6.32
C HIS A 129 10.62 -7.48 7.07
N GLN A 130 9.88 -6.43 7.39
CA GLN A 130 8.59 -6.52 8.04
C GLN A 130 7.58 -5.67 7.30
N PHE A 131 6.44 -6.26 6.96
CA PHE A 131 5.28 -5.51 6.49
C PHE A 131 4.48 -5.02 7.69
N ILE A 132 4.16 -3.73 7.70
CA ILE A 132 3.29 -3.13 8.71
C ILE A 132 2.05 -2.58 7.99
N PRO A 133 1.02 -3.42 7.77
CA PRO A 133 -0.26 -2.93 7.29
C PRO A 133 -0.87 -2.04 8.37
N THR A 134 -1.38 -0.89 7.97
CA THR A 134 -2.06 0.06 8.87
C THR A 134 -3.37 0.50 8.24
N ASP A 135 -4.35 0.77 9.08
CA ASP A 135 -5.59 1.49 8.79
C ASP A 135 -5.52 2.94 9.32
N GLY A 136 -4.33 3.38 9.73
CA GLY A 136 -4.07 4.65 10.41
C GLY A 136 -4.00 4.52 11.93
N ALA A 137 -4.59 3.48 12.52
CA ALA A 137 -4.49 3.25 13.96
C ALA A 137 -3.03 2.96 14.35
N TYR A 138 -2.60 3.55 15.47
CA TYR A 138 -1.25 3.39 16.04
C TYR A 138 -0.08 3.79 15.14
N LEU A 139 -0.32 4.32 13.93
CA LEU A 139 0.74 4.67 12.98
C LEU A 139 1.78 5.63 13.57
N GLN A 140 1.32 6.62 14.34
CA GLN A 140 2.21 7.53 15.06
C GLN A 140 3.10 6.79 16.07
N HIS A 141 2.57 5.79 16.78
CA HIS A 141 3.34 5.00 17.73
C HIS A 141 4.41 4.17 17.02
N THR A 142 4.07 3.54 15.90
CA THR A 142 5.02 2.81 15.06
C THR A 142 6.15 3.71 14.60
N PHE A 143 5.85 4.89 14.04
CA PHE A 143 6.90 5.83 13.63
C PHE A 143 7.75 6.30 14.80
N LEU A 144 7.15 6.61 15.96
CA LEU A 144 7.91 6.97 17.15
C LEU A 144 8.87 5.86 17.58
N HIS A 145 8.44 4.60 17.54
CA HIS A 145 9.29 3.45 17.85
C HIS A 145 10.48 3.37 16.90
N LEU A 146 10.25 3.47 15.59
CA LEU A 146 11.31 3.44 14.56
C LEU A 146 12.30 4.60 14.71
N ILE A 147 11.81 5.83 14.89
CA ILE A 147 12.65 7.04 15.04
C ILE A 147 13.48 6.97 16.33
N ASN A 148 12.90 6.49 17.43
CA ASN A 148 13.62 6.36 18.69
C ASN A 148 14.67 5.23 18.65
N GLY A 149 14.41 4.18 17.86
CA GLY A 149 15.33 3.05 17.65
C GLY A 149 16.53 3.39 16.75
N ALA A 150 16.41 4.39 15.87
CA ALA A 150 17.45 4.74 14.91
C ALA A 150 18.79 5.13 15.57
N LYS A 151 19.89 4.60 15.02
CA LYS A 151 21.26 4.76 15.55
C LYS A 151 22.21 5.54 14.64
N LYS A 152 21.99 5.52 13.32
CA LYS A 152 22.93 6.11 12.34
C LYS A 152 22.24 7.08 11.40
N GLU A 153 21.18 6.64 10.72
CA GLU A 153 20.51 7.42 9.68
C GLU A 153 19.00 7.20 9.69
N ILE A 154 18.25 8.23 9.30
CA ILE A 154 16.84 8.19 8.93
C ILE A 154 16.67 8.91 7.57
N CYS A 155 16.20 8.17 6.57
CA CYS A 155 15.85 8.71 5.25
C CYS A 155 14.33 8.69 5.07
N ILE A 156 13.72 9.86 4.83
CA ILE A 156 12.29 10.02 4.64
C ILE A 156 12.05 10.54 3.22
N GLY A 157 11.46 9.72 2.36
CA GLY A 157 10.85 10.16 1.11
C GLY A 157 9.34 10.25 1.28
N THR A 158 8.75 11.44 1.10
CA THR A 158 7.29 11.61 1.22
C THR A 158 6.80 12.71 0.28
N PRO A 159 5.61 12.56 -0.33
CA PRO A 159 4.98 13.65 -1.09
C PRO A 159 4.59 14.83 -0.18
N TYR A 160 4.35 14.57 1.11
CA TYR A 160 3.94 15.59 2.08
C TYR A 160 4.67 15.38 3.41
N PHE A 161 5.53 16.32 3.77
CA PHE A 161 6.19 16.31 5.08
C PHE A 161 5.49 17.25 6.04
N ILE A 162 4.41 16.76 6.66
CA ILE A 162 3.60 17.52 7.64
C ILE A 162 3.52 16.71 8.95
N PRO A 163 4.64 16.50 9.66
CA PRO A 163 4.64 15.70 10.88
C PRO A 163 3.91 16.41 12.02
N GLY A 164 3.14 15.65 12.80
CA GLY A 164 2.61 16.14 14.07
C GLY A 164 3.72 16.43 15.09
N LYS A 165 3.41 17.25 16.11
CA LYS A 165 4.37 17.70 17.15
C LYS A 165 5.20 16.55 17.76
N LYS A 166 4.59 15.40 18.02
CA LYS A 166 5.29 14.24 18.62
C LYS A 166 6.35 13.67 17.69
N ILE A 167 6.03 13.52 16.40
CA ILE A 167 6.97 13.00 15.39
C ILE A 167 8.10 14.00 15.18
N MET A 168 7.78 15.29 15.04
CA MET A 168 8.79 16.33 14.88
C MET A 168 9.77 16.34 16.07
N ASN A 169 9.27 16.30 17.31
CA ASN A 169 10.12 16.25 18.50
C ASN A 169 10.99 14.99 18.55
N ALA A 170 10.48 13.85 18.09
CA ALA A 170 11.27 12.61 18.03
C ALA A 170 12.41 12.70 17.00
N LEU A 171 12.17 13.33 15.84
CA LEU A 171 13.21 13.57 14.83
C LEU A 171 14.29 14.53 15.35
N LEU A 172 13.91 15.61 16.02
CA LEU A 172 14.86 16.53 16.66
C LEU A 172 15.72 15.82 17.69
N LYS A 173 15.12 15.00 18.56
CA LYS A 173 15.85 14.17 19.52
C LYS A 173 16.75 13.13 18.84
N ALA A 174 16.36 12.58 17.69
CA ALA A 174 17.23 11.68 16.94
C ALA A 174 18.46 12.41 16.40
N ARG A 175 18.28 13.63 15.87
CA ARG A 175 19.38 14.49 15.44
C ARG A 175 20.33 14.85 16.58
N GLU A 176 19.80 15.17 17.78
CA GLU A 176 20.62 15.42 18.98
C GLU A 176 21.47 14.21 19.39
N ARG A 177 20.99 13.00 19.14
CA ARG A 177 21.76 11.75 19.34
C ARG A 177 22.84 11.50 18.26
N GLY A 178 22.99 12.40 17.29
CA GLY A 178 23.92 12.26 16.17
C GLY A 178 23.41 11.42 15.00
N VAL A 179 22.10 11.12 14.95
CA VAL A 179 21.49 10.43 13.81
C VAL A 179 21.38 11.40 12.63
N GLN A 180 21.90 11.02 11.47
CA GLN A 180 21.73 11.78 10.23
C GLN A 180 20.28 11.68 9.75
N ILE A 181 19.67 12.80 9.39
CA ILE A 181 18.29 12.84 8.91
C ILE A 181 18.25 13.51 7.54
N THR A 182 17.76 12.78 6.55
CA THR A 182 17.52 13.28 5.19
C THR A 182 16.04 13.21 4.87
N ILE A 183 15.47 14.33 4.43
CA ILE A 183 14.06 14.45 4.05
C ILE A 183 14.00 14.86 2.59
N LEU A 184 13.40 14.00 1.77
CA LEU A 184 13.15 14.24 0.36
C LEU A 184 11.65 14.49 0.16
N VAL A 185 11.33 15.67 -0.37
CA VAL A 185 9.98 16.13 -0.70
C VAL A 185 9.94 16.69 -2.13
N PRO A 186 8.77 16.70 -2.79
CA PRO A 186 8.60 17.39 -4.06
C PRO A 186 8.96 18.89 -3.96
N GLU A 187 9.49 19.47 -5.04
CA GLU A 187 9.93 20.87 -5.06
C GLU A 187 8.75 21.85 -5.12
N LYS A 188 7.62 21.45 -5.71
CA LYS A 188 6.34 22.18 -5.77
C LYS A 188 5.20 21.19 -5.96
#